data_AF-A0A535TKW7-F1
#
_entry.id   AF-A0A535TKW7-F1
#
_cell.length_a   1.000
_cell.length_b   1.000
_cell.length_c   1.000
_cell.angle_alpha   90.00
_cell.angle_beta   90.00
_cell.angle_gamma   90.00
#
_symmetry.space_group_name_H-M   'P 1'
#
loop_
_entity.id
_entity.type
_entity.pdbx_description
1 polymer ?
#
loop_
_entity_poly.entity_id
_entity_poly.type
_entity_poly.pdbx_seq_one_letter_code
_entity_poly.pdbx_strand_id
1 'polypeptide(L)'
;MQPIAHWGYSKHNMVAASAPVSTQILHAAGIAFACKLRKGSAVTVAYCGDGATGEPDFLEGITFAAQHQLPAIFICEQDDTSSYLPELPAGLQYRSIDGSDVVAIYLATQAALQHAREGLGPVLLELNIRPQSPGDLLSGEQIQDDPLIRCQQYLEKCGAWDNEWAAQLSERLKNDVEQALQDALQSLR
;
A
#
# COMPACT_ATOMS: atom_id res chain seq x y z
N MET A 1 10.85 6.23 22.73
CA MET A 1 10.65 5.46 21.50
C MET A 1 9.15 5.17 21.41
N GLN A 2 8.43 5.72 20.43
CA GLN A 2 7.03 5.35 20.22
C GLN A 2 6.99 3.87 19.81
N PRO A 3 6.05 3.06 20.34
CA PRO A 3 5.91 1.67 19.92
C PRO A 3 5.55 1.64 18.43
N ILE A 4 6.34 0.91 17.64
CA ILE A 4 5.99 0.62 16.25
C ILE A 4 4.84 -0.40 16.31
N ALA A 5 3.71 -0.05 15.70
CA ALA A 5 2.56 -0.93 15.69
C ALA A 5 2.77 -2.05 14.65
N HIS A 6 3.09 -3.25 15.14
CA HIS A 6 3.25 -4.44 14.31
C HIS A 6 1.92 -5.18 14.18
N TRP A 7 1.16 -4.86 13.13
CA TRP A 7 -0.13 -5.49 12.86
C TRP A 7 0.03 -6.76 12.02
N GLY A 8 -0.86 -7.72 12.22
CA GLY A 8 -1.01 -8.91 11.39
C GLY A 8 -2.41 -9.47 11.55
N TYR A 9 -3.01 -9.96 10.47
CA TYR A 9 -4.36 -10.52 10.51
C TYR A 9 -4.54 -11.66 9.51
N SER A 10 -4.28 -12.88 9.99
CA SER A 10 -4.28 -14.09 9.17
C SER A 10 -5.62 -14.38 8.50
N LYS A 11 -6.75 -14.04 9.13
CA LYS A 11 -8.10 -14.20 8.55
C LYS A 11 -8.31 -13.39 7.27
N HIS A 12 -7.53 -12.33 7.06
CA HIS A 12 -7.54 -11.51 5.84
C HIS A 12 -6.22 -11.58 5.08
N ASN A 13 -5.45 -12.66 5.27
CA ASN A 13 -4.17 -12.90 4.60
C ASN A 13 -3.14 -11.75 4.78
N MET A 14 -3.22 -11.02 5.89
CA MET A 14 -2.28 -9.95 6.21
C MET A 14 -1.14 -10.53 7.06
N VAL A 15 0.05 -10.60 6.48
CA VAL A 15 1.27 -11.07 7.14
C VAL A 15 1.65 -10.06 8.23
N ALA A 16 2.12 -10.56 9.37
CA ALA A 16 2.54 -9.70 10.48
C ALA A 16 3.74 -8.83 10.07
N ALA A 17 3.66 -7.53 10.34
CA ALA A 17 4.74 -6.58 10.06
C ALA A 17 5.96 -6.84 10.98
N SER A 18 7.16 -6.60 10.44
CA SER A 18 8.43 -6.72 11.16
C SER A 18 9.14 -5.36 11.27
N ALA A 19 10.02 -5.22 12.27
CA ALA A 19 10.80 -3.99 12.46
C ALA A 19 11.94 -3.79 11.43
N PRO A 20 12.67 -4.84 10.98
CA PRO A 20 13.69 -4.68 9.96
C PRO A 20 13.08 -4.21 8.63
N VAL A 21 13.65 -3.14 8.08
CA VAL A 21 13.23 -2.56 6.80
C VAL A 21 13.48 -3.55 5.67
N SER A 22 12.62 -3.54 4.65
CA SER A 22 12.74 -4.28 3.39
C SER A 22 12.60 -5.81 3.44
N THR A 23 12.84 -6.47 4.58
CA THR A 23 12.74 -7.94 4.73
C THR A 23 11.43 -8.55 4.22
N GLN A 24 10.31 -7.82 4.31
CA GLN A 24 9.01 -8.25 3.81
C GLN A 24 8.95 -8.46 2.30
N ILE A 25 9.84 -7.82 1.53
CA ILE A 25 9.92 -7.95 0.06
C ILE A 25 10.37 -9.37 -0.33
N LEU A 26 11.38 -9.91 0.37
CA LEU A 26 11.83 -11.30 0.21
C LEU A 26 10.73 -12.29 0.62
N HIS A 27 10.06 -12.04 1.74
CA HIS A 27 8.94 -12.88 2.18
C HIS A 27 7.81 -12.89 1.14
N ALA A 28 7.48 -11.74 0.57
CA ALA A 28 6.44 -11.63 -0.44
C ALA A 28 6.78 -12.41 -1.72
N ALA A 29 8.04 -12.32 -2.17
CA ALA A 29 8.54 -13.13 -3.29
C ALA A 29 8.44 -14.63 -2.98
N GLY A 30 8.82 -15.07 -1.78
CA GLY A 30 8.67 -16.46 -1.35
C GLY A 30 7.23 -16.95 -1.31
N ILE A 31 6.30 -16.13 -0.80
CA ILE A 31 4.86 -16.44 -0.76
C ILE A 31 4.29 -16.53 -2.18
N ALA A 32 4.64 -15.58 -3.07
CA ALA A 32 4.22 -15.60 -4.46
C ALA A 32 4.74 -16.84 -5.20
N PHE A 33 5.98 -17.23 -4.92
CA PHE A 33 6.56 -18.45 -5.48
C PHE A 33 5.85 -19.72 -5.00
N ALA A 34 5.59 -19.82 -3.69
CA ALA A 34 4.79 -20.92 -3.15
C ALA A 34 3.38 -20.98 -3.77
N CYS A 35 2.74 -19.82 -3.99
CA CYS A 35 1.46 -19.75 -4.67
C CYS A 35 1.54 -20.29 -6.10
N LYS A 36 2.55 -19.85 -6.87
CA LYS A 36 2.80 -20.33 -8.23
C LYS A 36 3.04 -21.84 -8.29
N LEU A 37 3.88 -22.38 -7.41
CA LEU A 37 4.15 -23.83 -7.32
C LEU A 37 2.89 -24.64 -7.02
N ARG A 38 2.00 -24.09 -6.18
CA ARG A 38 0.70 -24.70 -5.86
C ARG A 38 -0.38 -24.46 -6.92
N LYS A 39 -0.05 -23.80 -8.03
CA LYS A 39 -0.99 -23.39 -9.08
C LYS A 39 -2.17 -22.58 -8.52
N GLY A 40 -1.91 -21.76 -7.51
CA GLY A 40 -2.89 -20.86 -6.92
C GLY A 40 -3.12 -19.63 -7.80
N SER A 41 -4.23 -18.94 -7.53
CA SER A 41 -4.64 -17.71 -8.24
C SER A 41 -4.41 -16.43 -7.41
N ALA A 42 -3.75 -16.55 -6.26
CA ALA A 42 -3.49 -15.42 -5.39
C ALA A 42 -2.31 -14.60 -5.92
N VAL A 43 -2.38 -13.29 -5.72
CA VAL A 43 -1.27 -12.36 -5.97
C VAL A 43 -0.80 -11.86 -4.62
N THR A 44 0.51 -11.91 -4.39
CA THR A 44 1.10 -11.35 -3.17
C THR A 44 1.36 -9.86 -3.37
N VAL A 45 0.97 -9.04 -2.41
CA VAL A 45 1.24 -7.59 -2.43
C VAL A 45 2.15 -7.25 -1.26
N ALA A 46 3.20 -6.49 -1.50
CA ALA A 46 4.09 -5.99 -0.46
C ALA A 46 4.28 -4.48 -0.57
N TYR A 47 4.23 -3.81 0.57
CA TYR A 47 4.45 -2.37 0.70
C TYR A 47 5.83 -2.10 1.28
N CYS A 48 6.46 -1.02 0.83
CA CYS A 48 7.67 -0.48 1.42
C CYS A 48 7.74 1.04 1.25
N GLY A 49 8.48 1.71 2.13
CA GLY A 49 8.75 3.16 2.04
C GLY A 49 10.13 3.47 1.44
N ASP A 50 10.46 4.76 1.31
CA ASP A 50 11.73 5.30 0.80
C ASP A 50 12.99 4.56 1.23
N GLY A 51 13.13 4.27 2.53
CA GLY A 51 14.33 3.64 3.08
C GLY A 51 14.55 2.20 2.59
N ALA A 52 13.52 1.53 2.08
CA ALA A 52 13.63 0.12 1.71
C ALA A 52 14.35 -0.11 0.39
N THR A 53 14.28 0.83 -0.56
CA THR A 53 14.83 0.64 -1.91
C THR A 53 16.36 0.68 -1.95
N GLY A 54 16.98 1.25 -0.90
CA GLY A 54 18.42 1.20 -0.68
C GLY A 54 18.91 -0.08 0.01
N GLU A 55 18.01 -0.91 0.54
CA GLU A 55 18.38 -2.17 1.19
C GLU A 55 18.57 -3.31 0.16
N PRO A 56 19.53 -4.22 0.37
CA PRO A 56 19.80 -5.32 -0.56
C PRO A 56 18.59 -6.24 -0.75
N ASP A 57 17.82 -6.46 0.32
CA ASP A 57 16.60 -7.28 0.32
C ASP A 57 15.57 -6.84 -0.71
N PHE A 58 15.49 -5.52 -1.00
CA PHE A 58 14.56 -4.99 -1.99
C PHE A 58 14.94 -5.49 -3.39
N LEU A 59 16.19 -5.25 -3.80
CA LEU A 59 16.67 -5.63 -5.12
C LEU A 59 16.66 -7.16 -5.30
N GLU A 60 17.07 -7.91 -4.28
CA GLU A 60 17.04 -9.37 -4.31
C GLU A 60 15.61 -9.90 -4.48
N GLY A 61 14.65 -9.38 -3.72
CA GLY A 61 13.27 -9.83 -3.78
C GLY A 61 12.58 -9.52 -5.10
N ILE A 62 12.73 -8.31 -5.65
CA ILE A 62 12.13 -7.97 -6.95
C ILE A 62 12.81 -8.72 -8.10
N THR A 63 14.13 -8.95 -8.02
CA THR A 63 14.88 -9.71 -9.03
C THR A 63 14.46 -11.16 -9.05
N PHE A 64 14.38 -11.80 -7.87
CA PHE A 64 13.89 -13.16 -7.75
C PHE A 64 12.46 -13.28 -8.31
N ALA A 65 11.59 -12.32 -7.97
CA ALA A 65 10.23 -12.30 -8.49
C ALA A 65 10.17 -12.18 -10.02
N ALA A 66 11.01 -11.33 -10.62
CA ALA A 66 11.04 -11.10 -12.06
C ALA A 66 11.57 -12.33 -12.81
N GLN A 67 12.70 -12.89 -12.36
CA GLN A 67 13.30 -14.10 -12.95
C GLN A 67 12.34 -15.29 -12.96
N HIS A 68 11.55 -15.43 -11.89
CA HIS A 68 10.59 -16.52 -11.76
C HIS A 68 9.19 -16.18 -12.29
N GLN A 69 8.97 -15.00 -12.87
CA GLN A 69 7.65 -14.52 -13.33
C GLN A 69 6.56 -14.76 -12.27
N LEU A 70 6.79 -14.25 -11.06
CA LEU A 70 5.91 -14.49 -9.91
C LEU A 70 4.67 -13.61 -9.94
N PRO A 71 3.53 -14.09 -9.41
CA PRO A 71 2.32 -13.28 -9.22
C PRO A 71 2.50 -12.36 -7.99
N ALA A 72 3.30 -11.31 -8.14
CA ALA A 72 3.62 -10.37 -7.06
C ALA A 72 3.46 -8.91 -7.49
N ILE A 73 3.04 -8.07 -6.56
CA ILE A 73 3.01 -6.61 -6.72
C ILE A 73 3.82 -6.01 -5.57
N PHE A 74 4.78 -5.18 -5.91
CA PHE A 74 5.54 -4.38 -4.96
C PHE A 74 5.06 -2.94 -5.07
N ILE A 75 4.68 -2.35 -3.96
CA ILE A 75 4.23 -0.96 -3.87
C ILE A 75 5.26 -0.21 -3.04
N CYS A 76 5.94 0.74 -3.67
CA CYS A 76 6.92 1.58 -2.99
C CYS A 76 6.33 2.98 -2.83
N GLU A 77 6.12 3.38 -1.58
CA GLU A 77 5.69 4.72 -1.22
C GLU A 77 6.95 5.57 -1.05
N GLN A 78 7.11 6.59 -1.90
CA GLN A 78 8.31 7.41 -1.92
C GLN A 78 8.03 8.90 -1.83
N ASP A 79 8.88 9.61 -1.10
CA ASP A 79 8.96 11.06 -1.11
C ASP A 79 9.31 11.57 -2.52
N ASP A 80 8.42 12.39 -3.09
CA ASP A 80 8.59 12.97 -4.43
C ASP A 80 9.85 13.86 -4.56
N THR A 81 10.44 14.26 -3.43
CA THR A 81 11.67 15.07 -3.38
C THR A 81 12.95 14.26 -3.21
N SER A 82 12.87 12.99 -2.77
CA SER A 82 14.05 12.17 -2.46
C SER A 82 13.99 10.72 -2.99
N SER A 83 13.02 10.43 -3.87
CA SER A 83 12.80 9.14 -4.54
C SER A 83 14.08 8.56 -5.14
N TYR A 84 14.35 7.29 -4.84
CA TYR A 84 15.44 6.52 -5.44
C TYR A 84 14.99 5.09 -5.70
N LEU A 85 15.25 4.61 -6.91
CA LEU A 85 15.10 3.20 -7.28
C LEU A 85 16.42 2.66 -7.83
N PRO A 86 16.80 1.41 -7.49
CA PRO A 86 17.94 0.74 -8.11
C PRO A 86 17.63 0.39 -9.58
N GLU A 87 18.63 -0.12 -10.30
CA GLU A 87 18.42 -0.66 -11.65
C GLU A 87 17.41 -1.82 -11.60
N LEU A 88 16.28 -1.65 -12.28
CA LEU A 88 15.18 -2.61 -12.23
C LEU A 88 15.49 -3.85 -13.10
N PRO A 89 15.21 -5.06 -12.60
CA PRO A 89 15.48 -6.29 -13.33
C PRO A 89 14.56 -6.44 -14.56
N ALA A 90 15.07 -7.09 -15.60
CA ALA A 90 14.24 -7.46 -16.75
C ALA A 90 13.09 -8.39 -16.33
N GLY A 91 11.89 -8.17 -16.89
CA GLY A 91 10.69 -8.94 -16.55
C GLY A 91 9.90 -8.40 -15.35
N LEU A 92 10.33 -7.29 -14.76
CA LEU A 92 9.53 -6.49 -13.82
C LEU A 92 8.81 -5.37 -14.58
N GLN A 93 7.47 -5.33 -14.53
CA GLN A 93 6.74 -4.17 -15.03
C GLN A 93 6.83 -3.03 -14.01
N TYR A 94 7.03 -1.81 -14.48
CA TYR A 94 7.19 -0.63 -13.63
C TYR A 94 6.19 0.47 -13.99
N ARG A 95 5.65 1.16 -12.96
CA ARG A 95 4.87 2.38 -13.13
C ARG A 95 5.05 3.32 -11.94
N SER A 96 5.34 4.59 -12.23
CA SER A 96 5.30 5.69 -11.28
C SER A 96 3.92 6.36 -11.30
N ILE A 97 3.38 6.70 -10.13
CA ILE A 97 2.02 7.19 -9.92
C ILE A 97 2.06 8.34 -8.91
N ASP A 98 1.20 9.33 -9.11
CA ASP A 98 0.91 10.36 -8.10
C ASP A 98 0.19 9.71 -6.91
N GLY A 99 0.86 9.63 -5.76
CA GLY A 99 0.36 9.00 -4.55
C GLY A 99 -0.79 9.75 -3.89
N SER A 100 -1.08 10.99 -4.30
CA SER A 100 -2.27 11.73 -3.87
C SER A 100 -3.53 11.39 -4.71
N ASP A 101 -3.37 10.73 -5.86
CA ASP A 101 -4.48 10.37 -6.75
C ASP A 101 -5.00 8.96 -6.46
N VAL A 102 -5.94 8.86 -5.54
CA VAL A 102 -6.56 7.59 -5.12
C VAL A 102 -7.17 6.82 -6.30
N VAL A 103 -7.71 7.51 -7.30
CA VAL A 103 -8.32 6.87 -8.47
C VAL A 103 -7.24 6.28 -9.38
N ALA A 104 -6.15 7.02 -9.62
CA ALA A 104 -5.02 6.53 -10.39
C ALA A 104 -4.37 5.31 -9.71
N ILE A 105 -4.21 5.34 -8.39
CA ILE A 105 -3.69 4.21 -7.59
C ILE A 105 -4.59 2.99 -7.73
N TYR A 106 -5.91 3.16 -7.61
CA TYR A 106 -6.89 2.09 -7.76
C TYR A 106 -6.79 1.42 -9.13
N LEU A 107 -6.80 2.20 -10.20
CA LEU A 107 -6.76 1.70 -11.58
C LEU A 107 -5.42 1.01 -11.89
N ALA A 108 -4.31 1.57 -11.42
CA ALA A 108 -2.99 0.97 -11.63
C ALA A 108 -2.84 -0.34 -10.85
N THR A 109 -3.32 -0.39 -9.61
CA THR A 109 -3.32 -1.62 -8.80
C THR A 109 -4.21 -2.69 -9.42
N GLN A 110 -5.37 -2.32 -9.97
CA GLN A 110 -6.24 -3.25 -10.68
C GLN A 110 -5.55 -3.85 -11.91
N ALA A 111 -4.90 -3.02 -12.73
CA ALA A 111 -4.13 -3.47 -13.89
C ALA A 111 -2.95 -4.37 -13.48
N ALA A 112 -2.24 -4.02 -12.42
CA ALA A 112 -1.14 -4.83 -11.88
C ALA A 112 -1.62 -6.20 -11.36
N LEU A 113 -2.77 -6.24 -10.69
CA LEU A 113 -3.40 -7.48 -10.24
C LEU A 113 -3.78 -8.38 -11.41
N GLN A 114 -4.33 -7.81 -12.48
CA GLN A 114 -4.65 -8.57 -13.69
C GLN A 114 -3.37 -9.12 -14.34
N HIS A 115 -2.37 -8.28 -14.55
CA HIS A 115 -1.08 -8.67 -15.13
C HIS A 115 -0.41 -9.81 -14.37
N ALA A 116 -0.31 -9.68 -13.05
CA ALA A 116 0.28 -10.70 -12.18
C ALA A 116 -0.51 -12.02 -12.20
N ARG A 117 -1.86 -11.96 -12.24
CA ARG A 117 -2.72 -13.16 -12.32
C ARG A 117 -2.62 -13.88 -13.66
N GLU A 118 -2.42 -13.14 -14.74
CA GLU A 118 -2.23 -13.68 -16.10
C GLU A 118 -0.85 -14.34 -16.27
N GLY A 119 0.01 -14.26 -15.24
CA GLY A 119 1.34 -14.87 -15.25
C GLY A 119 2.36 -14.08 -16.08
N LEU A 120 2.08 -12.80 -16.35
CA LEU A 120 2.94 -11.93 -17.15
C LEU A 120 4.16 -11.40 -16.38
N GLY A 121 4.20 -11.65 -15.07
CA GLY A 121 5.32 -11.31 -14.19
C GLY A 121 4.90 -10.41 -13.03
N PRO A 122 5.86 -10.01 -12.19
CA PRO A 122 5.61 -9.08 -11.11
C PRO A 122 5.50 -7.62 -11.60
N VAL A 123 4.89 -6.78 -10.79
CA VAL A 123 4.74 -5.35 -11.04
C VAL A 123 5.28 -4.54 -9.86
N LEU A 124 6.07 -3.50 -10.13
CA LEU A 124 6.46 -2.46 -9.19
C LEU A 124 5.64 -1.19 -9.47
N LEU A 125 4.91 -0.74 -8.45
CA LEU A 125 4.21 0.54 -8.45
C LEU A 125 4.95 1.49 -7.48
N GLU A 126 5.51 2.56 -8.02
CA GLU A 126 6.06 3.66 -7.23
C GLU A 126 4.96 4.70 -7.02
N LEU A 127 4.64 5.00 -5.76
CA LEU A 127 3.67 6.00 -5.36
C LEU A 127 4.44 7.20 -4.82
N ASN A 128 4.40 8.32 -5.54
CA ASN A 128 5.02 9.57 -5.13
C ASN A 128 4.12 10.25 -4.10
N ILE A 129 4.50 10.22 -2.84
CA ILE A 129 3.76 10.76 -1.70
C ILE A 129 4.60 11.89 -1.11
N ARG A 130 3.99 13.05 -0.90
CA ARG A 130 4.67 14.09 -0.11
C ARG A 130 4.64 13.70 1.37
N PRO A 131 5.78 13.64 2.06
CA PRO A 131 5.80 13.36 3.49
C PRO A 131 5.00 14.43 4.23
N GLN A 132 4.12 14.00 5.12
CA GLN A 132 3.42 14.88 6.03
C GLN A 132 3.89 14.56 7.44
N SER A 133 4.33 15.58 8.18
CA SER A 133 4.70 15.36 9.58
C SER A 133 3.41 15.20 10.40
N PRO A 134 3.42 14.37 11.48
CA PRO A 134 2.29 14.33 12.41
C PRO A 134 1.91 15.70 12.98
N GLY A 135 2.87 16.62 13.09
CA GLY A 135 2.62 18.01 13.48
C GLY A 135 1.80 18.79 12.44
N ASP A 136 2.01 18.53 11.15
CA ASP A 136 1.30 19.19 10.04
C ASP A 136 -0.15 18.69 9.96
N LEU A 137 -0.38 17.42 10.27
CA LEU A 137 -1.73 16.84 10.37
C LEU A 137 -2.52 17.40 11.56
N LEU A 138 -1.84 17.74 12.65
CA LEU A 138 -2.44 18.23 13.89
C LEU A 138 -2.60 19.76 13.93
N SER A 139 -1.85 20.50 13.09
CA SER A 139 -1.93 21.96 13.01
C SER A 139 -3.21 22.46 12.34
N GLY A 140 -3.92 21.58 11.61
CA GLY A 140 -5.15 21.92 10.89
C GLY A 140 -4.92 22.87 9.71
N GLU A 141 -3.67 23.07 9.31
CA GLU A 141 -3.36 23.80 8.08
C GLU A 141 -3.83 23.00 6.87
N GLN A 142 -4.36 23.69 5.87
CA GLN A 142 -4.90 23.04 4.68
C GLN A 142 -3.74 22.48 3.86
N ILE A 143 -3.60 21.16 3.86
CA ILE A 143 -2.50 20.50 3.19
C ILE A 143 -2.69 20.60 1.68
N GLN A 144 -1.66 21.11 1.01
CA GLN A 144 -1.64 21.17 -0.44
C GLN A 144 -1.62 19.75 -1.02
N ASP A 145 -2.57 19.45 -1.90
CA ASP A 145 -2.77 18.13 -2.54
C ASP A 145 -3.18 17.00 -1.57
N ASP A 146 -4.05 17.29 -0.60
CA ASP A 146 -4.67 16.26 0.24
C ASP A 146 -5.46 15.22 -0.60
N PRO A 147 -5.11 13.91 -0.54
CA PRO A 147 -5.78 12.87 -1.29
C PRO A 147 -7.28 12.74 -0.97
N LEU A 148 -7.70 13.04 0.26
CA LEU A 148 -9.10 12.99 0.65
C LEU A 148 -9.91 14.11 -0.01
N ILE A 149 -9.37 15.34 -0.02
CA ILE A 149 -10.01 16.49 -0.67
C ILE A 149 -10.07 16.27 -2.19
N ARG A 150 -9.00 15.77 -2.80
CA ARG A 150 -8.97 15.43 -4.22
C ARG A 150 -9.99 14.34 -4.57
N CYS A 151 -10.08 13.30 -3.74
CA CYS A 151 -11.06 12.22 -3.91
C CYS A 151 -12.50 12.73 -3.74
N GLN A 152 -12.77 13.59 -2.75
CA GLN A 152 -14.07 14.24 -2.57
C GLN A 152 -14.47 15.01 -3.83
N GLN A 153 -13.60 15.89 -4.34
CA GLN A 153 -13.87 16.67 -5.55
C GLN A 153 -14.16 15.78 -6.77
N TYR A 154 -13.48 14.64 -6.88
CA TYR A 154 -13.76 13.65 -7.92
C TYR A 154 -15.17 13.04 -7.75
N LEU A 155 -15.53 12.61 -6.54
CA LEU A 155 -16.84 12.03 -6.26
C LEU A 155 -17.99 13.02 -6.44
N GLU A 156 -17.80 14.29 -6.09
CA GLU A 156 -18.76 15.38 -6.34
C GLU A 156 -19.01 15.56 -7.85
N LYS A 157 -17.94 15.58 -8.66
CA LYS A 157 -18.06 15.65 -10.13
C LYS A 157 -18.80 14.46 -10.73
N CYS A 158 -18.65 13.29 -10.13
CA CYS A 158 -19.36 12.08 -10.54
C CYS A 158 -20.79 11.98 -10.00
N GLY A 159 -21.23 12.93 -9.17
CA GLY A 159 -22.54 12.89 -8.52
C GLY A 159 -22.67 11.79 -7.46
N ALA A 160 -21.54 11.28 -6.95
CA ALA A 160 -21.47 10.23 -5.94
C ALA A 160 -21.18 10.79 -4.53
N TRP A 161 -21.20 12.12 -4.38
CA TRP A 161 -20.96 12.81 -3.13
C TRP A 161 -21.97 13.94 -2.92
N ASP A 162 -22.54 13.99 -1.71
CA ASP A 162 -23.28 15.12 -1.19
C ASP A 162 -23.01 15.29 0.32
N ASN A 163 -23.38 16.46 0.86
CA ASN A 163 -23.11 16.80 2.26
C ASN A 163 -23.88 15.93 3.26
N GLU A 164 -25.06 15.42 2.89
CA GLU A 164 -25.86 14.56 3.75
C GLU A 164 -25.19 13.18 3.87
N TRP A 165 -24.79 12.60 2.75
CA TRP A 165 -24.03 11.35 2.70
C TRP A 165 -22.70 11.47 3.46
N ALA A 166 -21.96 12.56 3.27
CA ALA A 166 -20.70 12.78 3.96
C ALA A 166 -20.89 12.87 5.49
N ALA A 167 -21.94 13.54 5.95
CA ALA A 167 -22.29 13.62 7.37
C ALA A 167 -22.63 12.22 7.95
N GLN A 168 -23.46 11.44 7.24
CA GLN A 168 -23.82 10.08 7.63
C GLN A 168 -22.59 9.16 7.68
N LEU A 169 -21.70 9.25 6.69
CA LEU A 169 -20.45 8.50 6.67
C LEU A 169 -19.56 8.85 7.87
N SER A 170 -19.39 10.13 8.16
CA SER A 170 -18.58 10.61 9.29
C SER A 170 -19.12 10.10 10.62
N GLU A 171 -20.43 10.17 10.83
CA GLU A 171 -21.08 9.67 12.05
C GLU A 171 -20.89 8.16 12.21
N ARG A 172 -21.10 7.39 11.13
CA ARG A 172 -20.86 5.94 11.14
C ARG A 172 -19.42 5.59 11.50
N LEU A 173 -18.43 6.21 10.84
CA LEU A 173 -17.01 5.93 11.10
C LEU A 173 -16.61 6.29 12.53
N LYS A 174 -17.15 7.38 13.09
CA LYS A 174 -16.93 7.75 14.50
C LYS A 174 -17.46 6.67 15.44
N ASN A 175 -18.69 6.20 15.21
CA ASN A 175 -19.30 5.15 16.01
C ASN A 175 -18.52 3.82 15.90
N ASP A 176 -18.06 3.45 14.70
CA ASP A 176 -17.26 2.25 14.48
C ASP A 176 -15.93 2.30 15.24
N VAL A 177 -15.25 3.45 15.22
CA VAL A 177 -13.99 3.67 15.96
C VAL A 177 -14.22 3.64 17.47
N GLU A 178 -15.28 4.29 17.95
CA GLU A 178 -15.61 4.30 19.37
C GLU A 178 -15.95 2.89 19.89
N GLN A 179 -16.75 2.12 19.14
CA GLN A 179 -17.07 0.74 19.47
C GLN A 179 -15.81 -0.13 19.49
N ALA A 180 -14.96 -0.03 18.47
CA ALA A 180 -13.70 -0.78 18.41
C ALA A 180 -12.77 -0.46 19.59
N LEU A 181 -12.71 0.82 20.02
CA LEU A 181 -11.96 1.22 21.20
C LEU A 181 -12.55 0.62 22.48
N GLN A 182 -13.87 0.65 22.64
CA GLN A 182 -14.53 0.04 23.80
C GLN A 182 -14.27 -1.47 23.88
N ASP A 183 -14.40 -2.18 22.75
CA ASP A 183 -14.13 -3.62 22.66
C ASP A 183 -12.67 -3.93 23.01
N ALA A 184 -11.72 -3.13 22.50
CA ALA A 184 -10.30 -3.28 22.83
C ALA A 184 -10.04 -3.09 24.33
N LEU A 185 -10.61 -2.05 24.95
CA LEU A 185 -10.47 -1.79 26.38
C LEU A 185 -11.12 -2.88 27.26
N GLN A 186 -12.23 -3.47 26.80
CA GLN A 186 -12.87 -4.60 27.49
C GLN A 186 -12.03 -5.88 27.39
N SER A 187 -11.41 -6.14 26.24
CA SER A 187 -10.57 -7.32 26.03
C SER A 187 -9.26 -7.34 26.85
N LEU A 188 -8.88 -6.17 27.40
CA LEU A 188 -7.72 -6.02 28.29
C LEU A 188 -8.03 -6.33 29.76
N ARG A 189 -9.30 -6.58 30.12
CA ARG A 189 -9.75 -6.97 31.47
C ARG A 189 -9.93 -8.47 31.57
#